data_AF-X1TV78-F1
#
_entry.id   AF-X1TV78-F1
#
_cell.length_a   1.000
_cell.length_b   1.000
_cell.length_c   1.000
_cell.angle_alpha   90.00
_cell.angle_beta   90.00
_cell.angle_gamma   90.00
#
_symmetry.space_group_name_H-M   'P 1'
#
loop_
_entity.id
_entity.type
_entity.pdbx_description
1 polymer ?
#
loop_
_entity_poly.entity_id
_entity_poly.type
_entity_poly.pdbx_seq_one_letter_code
_entity_poly.pdbx_strand_id
1 'polypeptide(L)'
;PNIKPKSSIKKNEPNKKLKPKKKWKKQSKLNRVKIDDTEVIKYEGSLPDDAQYKGYRNVVVQDIVIKTNNIEFKLERYYSPSEGKAYEALMPDDIRSEFGAGLKSWVLFWYFHSRIPENRIHRMLSDIGIIISAGEISNIIIKDHDAFHQEKTDIIKAGIQSSSYQHIDDTGARVKGTNQYFTVLCNDYFSAFFINPKKDRLTVIGILSQKEELSFLINPYTISFLDERKLKAQVLSSLKPFL
;
A
#
# COMPACT_ATOMS: atom_id res chain seq x y z
N PRO A 1 -55.88 -20.84 17.07
CA PRO A 1 -54.57 -21.47 16.75
C PRO A 1 -53.41 -20.58 17.23
N ASN A 2 -52.74 -21.03 18.29
CA ASN A 2 -51.67 -20.31 18.98
C ASN A 2 -50.33 -20.71 18.36
N ILE A 3 -49.77 -19.90 17.45
CA ILE A 3 -48.51 -20.19 16.77
C ILE A 3 -47.43 -19.27 17.33
N LYS A 4 -46.59 -19.81 18.23
CA LYS A 4 -45.40 -19.14 18.75
C LYS A 4 -44.24 -19.24 17.74
N PRO A 5 -43.32 -18.26 17.72
CA PRO A 5 -42.13 -18.30 16.87
C PRO A 5 -41.18 -19.43 17.31
N LYS A 6 -40.62 -20.17 16.35
CA LYS A 6 -39.54 -21.14 16.58
C LYS A 6 -38.26 -20.39 16.98
N SER A 7 -37.94 -20.33 18.27
CA SER A 7 -36.58 -20.01 18.70
C SER A 7 -35.74 -21.29 18.62
N SER A 8 -34.89 -21.39 17.61
CA SER A 8 -33.83 -22.39 17.59
C SER A 8 -32.60 -21.78 18.28
N ILE A 9 -32.67 -21.63 19.60
CA ILE A 9 -31.47 -21.41 20.39
C ILE A 9 -30.75 -22.75 20.44
N LYS A 10 -29.84 -22.98 19.48
CA LYS A 10 -28.80 -24.01 19.66
C LYS A 10 -28.01 -23.60 20.89
N LYS A 11 -28.15 -24.34 22.00
CA LYS A 11 -27.23 -24.28 23.13
C LYS A 11 -25.86 -24.70 22.61
N ASN A 12 -25.02 -23.71 22.28
CA ASN A 12 -23.60 -23.96 22.07
C ASN A 12 -23.02 -24.40 23.43
N GLU A 13 -22.83 -25.71 23.60
CA GLU A 13 -22.04 -26.22 24.71
C GLU A 13 -20.63 -25.61 24.64
N PRO A 14 -20.10 -25.03 25.74
CA PRO A 14 -18.80 -24.40 25.74
C PRO A 14 -17.71 -25.47 25.88
N ASN A 15 -17.56 -26.35 24.89
CA ASN A 15 -16.46 -27.33 24.89
C ASN A 15 -15.21 -26.73 24.25
N LYS A 16 -14.73 -25.61 24.81
CA LYS A 16 -13.35 -25.17 24.64
C LYS A 16 -12.72 -25.18 26.03
N LYS A 17 -11.99 -26.26 26.35
CA LYS A 17 -11.01 -26.27 27.43
C LYS A 17 -10.14 -25.03 27.24
N LEU A 18 -10.38 -23.99 28.05
CA LEU A 18 -9.58 -22.77 28.06
C LEU A 18 -8.15 -23.22 28.35
N LYS A 19 -7.29 -23.18 27.33
CA LYS A 19 -5.86 -23.44 27.52
C LYS A 19 -5.40 -22.53 28.66
N PRO A 20 -4.67 -23.06 29.67
CA PRO A 20 -4.21 -22.24 30.78
C PRO A 20 -3.45 -21.05 30.22
N LYS A 21 -3.84 -19.84 30.63
CA LYS A 21 -3.17 -18.60 30.21
C LYS A 21 -1.68 -18.78 30.50
N LYS A 22 -0.86 -18.79 29.44
CA LYS A 22 0.60 -18.85 29.59
C LYS A 22 1.01 -17.73 30.54
N LYS A 23 1.66 -18.07 31.66
CA LYS A 23 2.24 -17.07 32.57
C LYS A 23 3.21 -16.23 31.76
N TRP A 24 2.93 -14.93 31.68
CA TRP A 24 3.80 -13.98 30.99
C TRP A 24 5.19 -14.02 31.62
N LYS A 25 6.21 -14.35 30.82
CA LYS A 25 7.62 -14.24 31.21
C LYS A 25 8.21 -13.06 30.45
N LYS A 26 8.70 -12.07 31.18
CA LYS A 26 9.44 -10.93 30.61
C LYS A 26 10.76 -11.46 30.06
N GLN A 27 10.87 -11.59 28.74
CA GLN A 27 12.13 -11.93 28.09
C GLN A 27 13.08 -10.72 28.13
N SER A 28 14.38 -10.98 28.28
CA SER A 28 15.42 -9.99 28.02
C SER A 28 15.30 -9.53 26.57
N LYS A 29 15.26 -8.21 26.35
CA LYS A 29 15.15 -7.59 25.02
C LYS A 29 16.48 -6.99 24.53
N LEU A 30 17.45 -6.81 25.44
CA LEU A 30 18.69 -6.08 25.17
C LEU A 30 19.52 -6.75 24.06
N ASN A 31 19.53 -8.08 24.00
CA ASN A 31 20.22 -8.83 22.95
C ASN A 31 19.61 -8.68 21.54
N ARG A 32 18.42 -8.05 21.43
CA ARG A 32 17.74 -7.79 20.16
C ARG A 32 17.95 -6.35 19.67
N VAL A 33 18.51 -5.48 20.51
CA VAL A 33 18.81 -4.10 20.15
C VAL A 33 20.15 -4.10 19.41
N LYS A 34 20.14 -3.64 18.17
CA LYS A 34 21.38 -3.38 17.42
C LYS A 34 22.02 -2.14 18.02
N ILE A 35 23.32 -2.21 18.33
CA ILE A 35 24.09 -1.06 18.78
C ILE A 35 24.72 -0.41 17.55
N ASP A 36 24.32 0.82 17.26
CA ASP A 36 24.83 1.57 16.11
C ASP A 36 26.13 2.32 16.44
N ASP A 37 26.28 2.77 17.69
CA ASP A 37 27.50 3.42 18.21
C ASP A 37 27.73 3.08 19.69
N THR A 38 28.98 3.14 20.16
CA THR A 38 29.36 2.88 21.55
C THR A 38 30.27 3.99 22.06
N GLU A 39 29.74 4.78 23.00
CA GLU A 39 30.52 5.80 23.69
C GLU A 39 31.00 5.30 25.06
N VAL A 40 32.28 5.54 25.36
CA VAL A 40 32.88 5.22 26.65
C VAL A 40 32.91 6.48 27.51
N ILE A 41 32.09 6.50 28.56
CA ILE A 41 32.10 7.55 29.58
C ILE A 41 33.19 7.23 30.60
N LYS A 42 34.22 8.08 30.68
CA LYS A 42 35.28 7.97 31.68
C LYS A 42 34.76 8.47 33.03
N TYR A 43 35.17 7.81 34.11
CA TYR A 43 34.90 8.30 35.45
C TYR A 43 35.68 9.60 35.69
N GLU A 44 34.99 10.65 36.13
CA GLU A 44 35.58 11.93 36.53
C GLU A 44 35.39 12.10 38.04
N GLY A 45 36.50 12.22 38.77
CA GLY A 45 36.51 12.35 40.22
C GLY A 45 37.74 11.73 40.85
N SER A 46 37.97 12.00 42.14
CA SER A 46 38.99 11.30 42.92
C SER A 46 38.52 9.90 43.26
N LEU A 47 39.38 8.91 42.99
CA LEU A 47 39.18 7.54 43.42
C LEU A 47 39.98 7.30 44.71
N PRO A 48 39.49 6.44 45.62
CA PRO A 48 40.29 5.89 46.70
C PRO A 48 41.56 5.18 46.19
N ASP A 49 42.61 5.13 47.01
CA ASP A 49 43.90 4.52 46.63
C ASP A 49 43.79 3.02 46.32
N ASP A 50 42.80 2.33 46.89
CA ASP A 50 42.52 0.92 46.67
C ASP A 50 41.57 0.65 45.49
N ALA A 51 41.10 1.70 44.80
CA ALA A 51 40.18 1.56 43.70
C ALA A 51 40.83 0.84 42.51
N GLN A 52 40.19 -0.25 42.06
CA GLN A 52 40.65 -1.04 40.92
C GLN A 52 39.72 -0.86 39.72
N TYR A 53 40.30 -0.79 38.53
CA TYR A 53 39.54 -0.80 37.30
C TYR A 53 38.80 -2.14 37.11
N LYS A 54 37.47 -2.09 37.00
CA LYS A 54 36.58 -3.26 36.89
C LYS A 54 35.89 -3.39 35.53
N GLY A 55 36.43 -2.74 34.49
CA GLY A 55 35.80 -2.72 33.16
C GLY A 55 34.57 -1.80 33.12
N TYR A 56 33.69 -2.05 32.15
CA TYR A 56 32.52 -1.22 31.86
C TYR A 56 31.21 -1.89 32.26
N ARG A 57 30.25 -1.08 32.73
CA ARG A 57 28.84 -1.47 32.80
C ARG A 57 28.13 -0.92 31.56
N ASN A 58 27.59 -1.80 30.73
CA ASN A 58 26.85 -1.38 29.54
C ASN A 58 25.46 -0.85 29.93
N VAL A 59 25.14 0.36 29.48
CA VAL A 59 23.81 0.96 29.54
C VAL A 59 23.40 1.28 28.10
N VAL A 60 22.30 0.68 27.65
CA VAL A 60 21.78 0.86 26.29
C VAL A 60 20.60 1.82 26.33
N VAL A 61 20.68 2.91 25.58
CA VAL A 61 19.60 3.86 25.33
C VAL A 61 19.17 3.71 23.88
N GLN A 62 17.85 3.63 23.64
CA GLN A 62 17.28 3.62 22.29
C GLN A 62 16.61 4.95 22.05
N ASP A 63 17.02 5.65 21.01
CA ASP A 63 16.49 6.97 20.63
C ASP A 63 16.30 7.06 19.11
N ILE A 64 15.66 8.13 18.65
CA ILE A 64 15.44 8.42 17.23
C ILE A 64 16.01 9.79 16.88
N VAL A 65 16.83 9.84 15.83
CA VAL A 65 17.34 11.11 15.28
C VAL A 65 16.50 11.49 14.07
N ILE A 66 15.80 12.62 14.16
CA ILE A 66 15.05 13.21 13.05
C ILE A 66 15.70 14.54 12.69
N LYS A 67 16.27 14.63 11.50
CA LYS A 67 16.92 15.83 10.97
C LYS A 67 16.85 15.89 9.44
N THR A 68 17.05 17.07 8.88
CA THR A 68 17.23 17.23 7.44
C THR A 68 18.57 16.65 6.99
N ASN A 69 18.65 16.25 5.71
CA ASN A 69 19.88 15.82 5.05
C ASN A 69 19.95 16.46 3.66
N ASN A 70 20.32 17.73 3.64
CA ASN A 70 20.37 18.53 2.41
C ASN A 70 21.78 18.45 1.80
N ILE A 71 21.86 18.13 0.51
CA ILE A 71 23.12 17.99 -0.22
C ILE A 71 23.14 19.03 -1.35
N GLU A 72 24.17 19.88 -1.38
CA GLU A 72 24.41 20.81 -2.49
C GLU A 72 25.35 20.15 -3.50
N PHE A 73 24.86 19.91 -4.71
CA PHE A 73 25.69 19.45 -5.83
C PHE A 73 26.21 20.64 -6.62
N LYS A 74 27.52 20.87 -6.57
CA LYS A 74 28.19 21.91 -7.35
C LYS A 74 28.66 21.31 -8.67
N LEU A 75 27.84 21.50 -9.70
CA LEU A 75 28.17 21.05 -11.05
C LEU A 75 29.22 21.98 -11.66
N GLU A 76 30.34 21.39 -12.06
CA GLU A 76 31.39 22.12 -12.75
C GLU A 76 30.88 22.57 -14.11
N ARG A 77 31.12 23.84 -14.45
CA ARG A 77 30.64 24.45 -15.69
C ARG A 77 31.72 25.28 -16.35
N TYR A 78 31.83 25.12 -17.67
CA TYR A 78 32.73 25.86 -18.53
C TYR A 78 31.93 26.57 -19.62
N TYR A 79 32.39 27.74 -20.06
CA TYR A 79 31.81 28.45 -21.19
C TYR A 79 32.88 28.65 -22.27
N SER A 80 32.54 28.34 -23.52
CA SER A 80 33.38 28.56 -24.69
C SER A 80 32.84 29.77 -25.47
N PRO A 81 33.47 30.96 -25.37
CA PRO A 81 33.03 32.13 -26.11
C PRO A 81 33.12 31.96 -27.63
N SER A 82 34.13 31.23 -28.11
CA SER A 82 34.32 30.94 -29.54
C SER A 82 33.21 30.07 -30.13
N GLU A 83 32.64 29.18 -29.32
CA GLU A 83 31.53 28.30 -29.74
C GLU A 83 30.16 28.81 -29.29
N GLY A 84 30.12 29.84 -28.45
CA GLY A 84 28.87 30.33 -27.82
C GLY A 84 28.17 29.28 -26.96
N LYS A 85 28.91 28.32 -26.38
CA LYS A 85 28.34 27.14 -25.72
C LYS A 85 28.84 26.95 -24.30
N ALA A 86 27.95 26.50 -23.41
CA ALA A 86 28.29 26.05 -22.07
C ALA A 86 28.39 24.52 -22.00
N TYR A 87 29.37 24.04 -21.26
CA TYR A 87 29.62 22.65 -20.94
C TYR A 87 29.45 22.48 -19.43
N GLU A 88 28.63 21.52 -18.99
CA GLU A 88 28.30 21.34 -17.58
C GLU A 88 28.43 19.86 -17.22
N ALA A 89 28.91 19.59 -16.00
CA ALA A 89 28.92 18.25 -15.43
C ALA A 89 27.50 17.70 -15.33
N LEU A 90 27.33 16.41 -15.60
CA LEU A 90 26.03 15.76 -15.52
C LEU A 90 25.66 15.45 -14.07
N MET A 91 24.39 15.60 -13.73
CA MET A 91 23.83 15.07 -12.49
C MET A 91 23.80 13.54 -12.54
N PRO A 92 23.97 12.86 -11.39
CA PRO A 92 23.70 11.43 -11.29
C PRO A 92 22.26 11.08 -11.70
N ASP A 93 22.09 10.01 -12.49
CA ASP A 93 20.80 9.59 -13.07
C ASP A 93 19.73 9.20 -12.03
N ASP A 94 20.16 8.88 -10.81
CA ASP A 94 19.31 8.54 -9.67
C ASP A 94 18.69 9.76 -8.99
N ILE A 95 19.18 10.98 -9.29
CA ILE A 95 18.68 12.24 -8.74
C ILE A 95 17.83 12.95 -9.78
N ARG A 96 16.52 12.67 -9.76
CA ARG A 96 15.55 13.18 -10.74
C ARG A 96 14.70 14.35 -10.26
N SER A 97 14.85 14.75 -9.00
CA SER A 97 14.05 15.82 -8.39
C SER A 97 14.77 16.45 -7.20
N GLU A 98 14.32 17.64 -6.81
CA GLU A 98 14.76 18.38 -5.63
C GLU A 98 14.60 17.59 -4.33
N PHE A 99 13.63 16.66 -4.29
CA PHE A 99 13.39 15.77 -3.16
C PHE A 99 13.95 14.37 -3.42
N GLY A 100 14.88 13.93 -2.56
CA GLY A 100 15.50 12.62 -2.68
C GLY A 100 14.54 11.44 -2.46
N ALA A 101 14.92 10.26 -2.98
CA ALA A 101 14.11 9.04 -2.92
C ALA A 101 13.69 8.68 -1.48
N GLY A 102 14.58 8.84 -0.49
CA GLY A 102 14.26 8.53 0.91
C GLY A 102 13.10 9.36 1.47
N LEU A 103 13.05 10.66 1.18
CA LEU A 103 11.94 11.51 1.60
C LEU A 103 10.62 11.06 0.94
N LYS A 104 10.66 10.79 -0.37
CA LYS A 104 9.49 10.30 -1.12
C LYS A 104 8.97 8.98 -0.55
N SER A 105 9.86 8.03 -0.24
CA SER A 105 9.50 6.77 0.41
C SER A 105 8.83 6.98 1.77
N TRP A 106 9.32 7.90 2.59
CA TRP A 106 8.70 8.22 3.88
C TRP A 106 7.31 8.86 3.73
N VAL A 107 7.13 9.77 2.78
CA VAL A 107 5.81 10.37 2.49
C VAL A 107 4.81 9.28 2.09
N LEU A 108 5.20 8.39 1.18
CA LEU A 108 4.37 7.25 0.76
C LEU A 108 4.05 6.32 1.92
N PHE A 109 5.05 5.99 2.76
CA PHE A 109 4.86 5.16 3.94
C PHE A 109 3.88 5.80 4.93
N TRP A 110 4.08 7.06 5.29
CA TRP A 110 3.20 7.75 6.23
C TRP A 110 1.76 7.87 5.71
N TYR A 111 1.58 8.09 4.42
CA TYR A 111 0.25 8.19 3.83
C TYR A 111 -0.45 6.84 3.72
N PHE A 112 0.18 5.85 3.08
CA PHE A 112 -0.46 4.57 2.79
C PHE A 112 -0.46 3.62 3.99
N HIS A 113 0.68 3.46 4.66
CA HIS A 113 0.82 2.55 5.80
C HIS A 113 0.30 3.17 7.09
N SER A 114 0.77 4.37 7.44
CA SER A 114 0.42 5.01 8.72
C SER A 114 -0.89 5.82 8.67
N ARG A 115 -1.50 5.97 7.49
CA ARG A 115 -2.79 6.68 7.29
C ARG A 115 -2.76 8.13 7.79
N ILE A 116 -1.61 8.78 7.72
CA ILE A 116 -1.43 10.18 8.12
C ILE A 116 -1.96 11.09 7.00
N PRO A 117 -2.87 12.04 7.30
CA PRO A 117 -3.36 13.00 6.30
C PRO A 117 -2.25 13.88 5.72
N GLU A 118 -2.37 14.28 4.45
CA GLU A 118 -1.36 15.09 3.74
C GLU A 118 -0.98 16.38 4.48
N ASN A 119 -1.96 17.09 5.05
CA ASN A 119 -1.71 18.31 5.81
C ASN A 119 -0.91 18.07 7.10
N ARG A 120 -1.03 16.88 7.70
CA ARG A 120 -0.24 16.47 8.87
C ARG A 120 1.17 16.07 8.47
N ILE A 121 1.33 15.36 7.33
CA ILE A 121 2.64 15.06 6.75
C ILE A 121 3.38 16.37 6.44
N HIS A 122 2.71 17.31 5.77
CA HIS A 122 3.26 18.62 5.46
C HIS A 122 3.75 19.33 6.73
N ARG A 123 2.90 19.45 7.75
CA ARG A 123 3.27 20.08 9.02
C ARG A 123 4.48 19.41 9.67
N MET A 124 4.50 18.08 9.73
CA MET A 124 5.61 17.34 10.30
C MET A 124 6.93 17.59 9.53
N LEU A 125 6.87 17.60 8.21
CA LEU A 125 8.04 17.92 7.37
C LEU A 125 8.53 19.35 7.59
N SER A 126 7.61 20.31 7.67
CA SER A 126 7.94 21.70 7.99
C SER A 126 8.56 21.85 9.38
N ASP A 127 8.03 21.17 10.40
CA ASP A 127 8.56 21.19 11.77
C ASP A 127 9.99 20.60 11.83
N ILE A 128 10.32 19.65 10.95
CA ILE A 128 11.68 19.10 10.78
C ILE A 128 12.61 20.08 10.03
N GLY A 129 12.06 21.04 9.28
CA GLY A 129 12.80 22.00 8.46
C GLY A 129 12.88 21.65 6.97
N ILE A 130 12.05 20.73 6.48
CA ILE A 130 11.92 20.44 5.05
C ILE A 130 10.98 21.47 4.40
N ILE A 131 11.48 22.14 3.38
CA ILE A 131 10.72 23.12 2.60
C ILE A 131 10.06 22.40 1.43
N ILE A 132 8.79 22.03 1.59
CA ILE A 132 8.00 21.31 0.58
C ILE A 132 6.57 21.85 0.57
N SER A 133 5.96 21.94 -0.61
CA SER A 133 4.56 22.37 -0.73
C SER A 133 3.59 21.21 -0.52
N ALA A 134 2.34 21.52 -0.13
CA ALA A 134 1.28 20.52 -0.08
C ALA A 134 1.00 19.88 -1.46
N GLY A 135 1.12 20.66 -2.54
CA GLY A 135 0.95 20.17 -3.90
C GLY A 135 2.02 19.14 -4.28
N GLU A 136 3.27 19.36 -3.87
CA GLU A 136 4.35 18.40 -4.13
C GLU A 136 4.21 17.11 -3.32
N ILE A 137 3.74 17.20 -2.07
CA ILE A 137 3.37 16.00 -1.30
C ILE A 137 2.27 15.22 -2.04
N SER A 138 1.27 15.91 -2.58
CA SER A 138 0.22 15.27 -3.37
C SER A 138 0.78 14.61 -4.63
N ASN A 139 1.69 15.27 -5.35
CA ASN A 139 2.37 14.70 -6.52
C ASN A 139 3.12 13.41 -6.15
N ILE A 140 3.90 13.42 -5.06
CA ILE A 140 4.61 12.23 -4.57
C ILE A 140 3.63 11.06 -4.32
N ILE A 141 2.40 11.35 -3.88
CA ILE A 141 1.39 10.34 -3.54
C ILE A 141 0.63 9.81 -4.77
N ILE A 142 0.50 10.59 -5.86
CA ILE A 142 -0.41 10.24 -6.96
C ILE A 142 0.23 10.18 -8.35
N LYS A 143 1.49 10.58 -8.52
CA LYS A 143 2.18 10.65 -9.81
C LYS A 143 3.23 9.54 -9.95
N ASP A 144 3.61 9.27 -11.20
CA ASP A 144 4.71 8.36 -11.57
C ASP A 144 4.55 6.93 -11.04
N HIS A 145 3.31 6.43 -11.01
CA HIS A 145 2.95 5.11 -10.47
C HIS A 145 2.73 4.04 -11.55
N ASP A 146 3.14 4.28 -12.80
CA ASP A 146 2.91 3.35 -13.91
C ASP A 146 3.51 1.96 -13.64
N ALA A 147 4.70 1.91 -13.05
CA ALA A 147 5.33 0.66 -12.63
C ALA A 147 4.48 -0.09 -11.59
N PHE A 148 3.89 0.61 -10.61
CA PHE A 148 3.00 0.01 -9.62
C PHE A 148 1.65 -0.41 -10.23
N HIS A 149 1.14 0.33 -11.23
CA HIS A 149 -0.05 -0.05 -11.96
C HIS A 149 0.16 -1.31 -12.79
N GLN A 150 1.33 -1.44 -13.41
CA GLN A 150 1.73 -2.65 -14.12
C GLN A 150 1.87 -3.83 -13.14
N GLU A 151 2.60 -3.65 -12.03
CA GLU A 151 2.75 -4.67 -10.99
C GLU A 151 1.39 -5.11 -10.44
N LYS A 152 0.48 -4.17 -10.14
CA LYS A 152 -0.89 -4.47 -9.73
C LYS A 152 -1.60 -5.36 -10.77
N THR A 153 -1.48 -5.02 -12.05
CA THR A 153 -2.11 -5.77 -13.14
C THR A 153 -1.58 -7.21 -13.20
N ASP A 154 -0.27 -7.37 -13.07
CA ASP A 154 0.40 -8.67 -13.10
C ASP A 154 0.02 -9.53 -11.88
N ILE A 155 -0.03 -8.92 -10.69
CA ILE A 155 -0.49 -9.57 -9.45
C ILE A 155 -1.93 -10.06 -9.60
N ILE A 156 -2.84 -9.24 -10.15
CA ILE A 156 -4.24 -9.64 -10.31
C ILE A 156 -4.36 -10.79 -11.29
N LYS A 157 -3.66 -10.72 -12.44
CA LYS A 157 -3.68 -11.78 -13.45
C LYS A 157 -3.20 -13.11 -12.85
N ALA A 158 -2.07 -13.08 -12.14
CA ALA A 158 -1.54 -14.27 -11.46
C ALA A 158 -2.47 -14.74 -10.32
N GLY A 159 -3.01 -13.82 -9.53
CA GLY A 159 -3.90 -14.10 -8.41
C GLY A 159 -5.23 -14.71 -8.82
N ILE A 160 -5.81 -14.30 -9.96
CA ILE A 160 -7.02 -14.91 -10.51
C ILE A 160 -6.73 -16.35 -10.96
N GLN A 161 -5.55 -16.61 -11.54
CA GLN A 161 -5.14 -17.93 -12.01
C GLN A 161 -4.70 -18.88 -10.87
N SER A 162 -4.34 -18.35 -9.70
CA SER A 162 -3.81 -19.16 -8.59
C SER A 162 -4.85 -19.99 -7.85
N SER A 163 -6.14 -19.73 -8.06
CA SER A 163 -7.23 -20.43 -7.38
C SER A 163 -8.44 -20.62 -8.27
N SER A 164 -9.15 -21.75 -8.09
CA SER A 164 -10.43 -22.03 -8.74
C SER A 164 -11.59 -21.21 -8.17
N TYR A 165 -11.35 -20.47 -7.08
CA TYR A 165 -12.35 -19.63 -6.42
C TYR A 165 -11.78 -18.24 -6.15
N GLN A 166 -12.67 -17.26 -6.14
CA GLN A 166 -12.36 -15.89 -5.77
C GLN A 166 -13.42 -15.41 -4.78
N HIS A 167 -13.01 -14.64 -3.78
CA HIS A 167 -13.90 -13.92 -2.89
C HIS A 167 -14.05 -12.49 -3.38
N ILE A 168 -15.27 -11.98 -3.30
CA ILE A 168 -15.59 -10.61 -3.68
C ILE A 168 -16.47 -9.98 -2.61
N ASP A 169 -16.12 -8.75 -2.22
CA ASP A 169 -16.91 -7.91 -1.33
C ASP A 169 -16.91 -6.47 -1.84
N ASP A 170 -17.93 -5.69 -1.48
CA ASP A 170 -18.09 -4.31 -1.92
C ASP A 170 -18.55 -3.41 -0.78
N THR A 171 -17.87 -2.28 -0.60
CA THR A 171 -18.33 -1.18 0.26
C THR A 171 -18.58 0.10 -0.55
N GLY A 172 -19.59 0.87 -0.16
CA GLY A 172 -19.82 2.19 -0.77
C GLY A 172 -18.74 3.19 -0.38
N ALA A 173 -18.35 4.05 -1.32
CA ALA A 173 -17.43 5.16 -1.10
C ALA A 173 -17.90 6.41 -1.88
N ARG A 174 -17.51 7.61 -1.44
CA ARG A 174 -17.69 8.83 -2.24
C ARG A 174 -16.38 9.26 -2.85
N VAL A 175 -16.35 9.38 -4.17
CA VAL A 175 -15.19 9.83 -4.93
C VAL A 175 -15.60 11.11 -5.66
N LYS A 176 -14.93 12.22 -5.34
CA LYS A 176 -15.24 13.56 -5.89
C LYS A 176 -16.73 13.93 -5.79
N GLY A 177 -17.37 13.56 -4.69
CA GLY A 177 -18.80 13.83 -4.47
C GLY A 177 -19.76 12.83 -5.15
N THR A 178 -19.29 11.87 -5.92
CA THR A 178 -20.15 10.85 -6.54
C THR A 178 -20.07 9.54 -5.75
N ASN A 179 -21.22 8.89 -5.53
CA ASN A 179 -21.26 7.56 -4.93
C ASN A 179 -20.64 6.55 -5.89
N GLN A 180 -19.67 5.79 -5.40
CA GLN A 180 -18.98 4.72 -6.09
C GLN A 180 -18.88 3.51 -5.15
N TYR A 181 -18.40 2.40 -5.68
CA TYR A 181 -18.24 1.15 -4.95
C TYR A 181 -16.78 0.74 -4.96
N PHE A 182 -16.25 0.48 -3.77
CA PHE A 182 -14.95 -0.10 -3.56
C PHE A 182 -15.09 -1.61 -3.50
N THR A 183 -14.57 -2.29 -4.51
CA THR A 183 -14.61 -3.74 -4.65
C THR A 183 -13.30 -4.34 -4.17
N VAL A 184 -13.39 -5.34 -3.31
CA VAL A 184 -12.28 -6.21 -2.90
C VAL A 184 -12.39 -7.51 -3.66
N LEU A 185 -11.34 -7.89 -4.39
CA LEU A 185 -11.18 -9.22 -4.98
C LEU A 185 -10.02 -9.91 -4.27
N CYS A 186 -10.24 -11.08 -3.69
CA CYS A 186 -9.18 -11.79 -2.98
C CYS A 186 -9.32 -13.31 -2.98
N ASN A 187 -8.21 -13.96 -2.65
CA ASN A 187 -8.16 -15.36 -2.23
C ASN A 187 -7.03 -15.53 -1.20
N ASP A 188 -6.64 -16.77 -0.89
CA ASP A 188 -5.60 -17.05 0.10
C ASP A 188 -4.23 -16.40 -0.21
N TYR A 189 -3.97 -16.03 -1.48
CA TYR A 189 -2.67 -15.57 -1.95
C TYR A 189 -2.61 -14.07 -2.26
N PHE A 190 -3.74 -13.40 -2.51
CA PHE A 190 -3.73 -11.98 -2.87
C PHE A 190 -5.01 -11.24 -2.48
N SER A 191 -4.90 -9.92 -2.48
CA SER A 191 -6.04 -9.00 -2.41
C SER A 191 -5.82 -7.84 -3.36
N ALA A 192 -6.85 -7.52 -4.14
CA ALA A 192 -6.87 -6.44 -5.09
C ALA A 192 -8.10 -5.56 -4.86
N PHE A 193 -7.92 -4.27 -5.10
CA PHE A 193 -8.89 -3.24 -4.80
C PHE A 193 -9.24 -2.44 -6.04
N PHE A 194 -10.54 -2.21 -6.25
CA PHE A 194 -11.07 -1.50 -7.41
C PHE A 194 -12.09 -0.47 -6.94
N ILE A 195 -12.19 0.62 -7.69
CA ILE A 195 -13.22 1.63 -7.49
C ILE A 195 -14.02 1.70 -8.78
N ASN A 196 -15.30 1.39 -8.69
CA ASN A 196 -16.21 1.35 -9.83
C ASN A 196 -17.47 2.18 -9.58
N PRO A 197 -18.06 2.80 -10.61
CA PRO A 197 -19.28 3.59 -10.46
C PRO A 197 -20.53 2.73 -10.19
N LYS A 198 -20.50 1.43 -10.53
CA LYS A 198 -21.63 0.52 -10.42
C LYS A 198 -21.28 -0.72 -9.60
N LYS A 199 -22.31 -1.37 -9.08
CA LYS A 199 -22.26 -2.68 -8.40
C LYS A 199 -23.20 -3.64 -9.12
N ASP A 200 -22.91 -3.92 -10.39
CA ASP A 200 -23.70 -4.83 -11.22
C ASP A 200 -22.86 -6.03 -11.69
N ARG A 201 -23.55 -7.03 -12.24
CA ARG A 201 -22.93 -8.25 -12.74
C ARG A 201 -21.85 -7.98 -13.78
N LEU A 202 -22.04 -6.97 -14.64
CA LEU A 202 -21.08 -6.66 -15.70
C LEU A 202 -19.79 -6.07 -15.12
N THR A 203 -19.90 -5.23 -14.10
CA THR A 203 -18.75 -4.71 -13.35
C THR A 203 -17.91 -5.84 -12.76
N VAL A 204 -18.56 -6.82 -12.12
CA VAL A 204 -17.88 -8.00 -11.54
C VAL A 204 -17.17 -8.81 -12.62
N ILE A 205 -17.80 -9.04 -13.78
CA ILE A 205 -17.18 -9.74 -14.91
C ILE A 205 -16.00 -8.93 -15.47
N GLY A 206 -16.10 -7.60 -15.55
CA GLY A 206 -15.00 -6.73 -15.96
C GLY A 206 -13.79 -6.90 -15.06
N ILE A 207 -14.00 -6.84 -13.74
CA ILE A 207 -12.95 -7.07 -12.75
C ILE A 207 -12.35 -8.47 -12.88
N LEU A 208 -13.16 -9.53 -13.02
CA LEU A 208 -12.61 -10.89 -13.13
C LEU A 208 -11.90 -11.15 -14.46
N SER A 209 -12.34 -10.50 -15.54
CA SER A 209 -11.72 -10.68 -16.86
C SER A 209 -10.48 -9.82 -17.07
N GLN A 210 -10.30 -8.76 -16.26
CA GLN A 210 -9.24 -7.76 -16.42
C GLN A 210 -9.20 -7.18 -17.84
N LYS A 211 -10.36 -7.05 -18.49
CA LYS A 211 -10.51 -6.45 -19.82
C LYS A 211 -11.17 -5.08 -19.71
N GLU A 212 -10.70 -4.14 -20.53
CA GLU A 212 -11.36 -2.84 -20.69
C GLU A 212 -12.74 -2.97 -21.34
N GLU A 213 -12.84 -3.84 -22.35
CA GLU A 213 -14.11 -4.17 -23.01
C GLU A 213 -14.52 -5.63 -22.76
N LEU A 214 -15.79 -5.81 -22.40
CA LEU A 214 -16.36 -7.13 -22.22
C LEU A 214 -16.66 -7.77 -23.58
N SER A 215 -15.98 -8.86 -23.88
CA SER A 215 -16.30 -9.72 -25.02
C SER A 215 -17.31 -10.79 -24.60
N PHE A 216 -18.40 -10.92 -25.33
CA PHE A 216 -19.41 -11.95 -25.11
C PHE A 216 -19.32 -13.02 -26.19
N LEU A 217 -19.41 -14.29 -25.79
CA LEU A 217 -19.51 -15.40 -26.73
C LEU A 217 -20.97 -15.63 -27.08
N ILE A 218 -21.30 -15.51 -28.36
CA ILE A 218 -22.57 -16.01 -28.90
C ILE A 218 -22.35 -17.47 -29.30
N ASN A 219 -23.08 -18.38 -28.68
CA ASN A 219 -23.06 -19.80 -29.04
C ASN A 219 -24.50 -20.29 -29.30
N PRO A 220 -24.69 -21.51 -29.81
CA PRO A 220 -26.03 -22.03 -30.09
C PRO A 220 -26.98 -22.00 -28.88
N TYR A 221 -26.44 -22.18 -27.67
CA TYR A 221 -27.20 -22.07 -26.43
C TYR A 221 -27.70 -20.64 -26.19
N THR A 222 -26.87 -19.61 -26.43
CA THR A 222 -27.28 -18.20 -26.32
C THR A 222 -28.48 -17.90 -27.21
N ILE A 223 -28.45 -18.34 -28.48
CA ILE A 223 -29.56 -18.09 -29.41
C ILE A 223 -30.83 -18.82 -28.95
N SER A 224 -30.72 -20.09 -28.54
CA SER A 224 -31.85 -20.88 -28.03
C SER A 224 -32.47 -20.24 -26.78
N PHE A 225 -31.63 -19.81 -25.83
CA PHE A 225 -32.07 -19.13 -24.61
C PHE A 225 -32.79 -17.81 -24.88
N LEU A 226 -32.31 -17.02 -25.85
CA LEU A 226 -32.96 -15.74 -26.20
C LEU A 226 -34.29 -15.96 -26.94
N ASP A 227 -34.40 -17.01 -27.75
CA ASP A 227 -35.63 -17.40 -28.43
C ASP A 227 -36.71 -17.85 -27.43
N GLU A 228 -36.35 -18.68 -26.44
CA GLU A 228 -37.23 -19.07 -25.32
C GLU A 228 -37.76 -17.86 -24.54
N ARG A 229 -36.94 -16.81 -24.40
CA ARG A 229 -37.32 -15.55 -23.75
C ARG A 229 -38.14 -14.61 -24.64
N LYS A 230 -38.48 -15.05 -25.86
CA LYS A 230 -39.30 -14.32 -26.84
C LYS A 230 -38.70 -12.95 -27.20
N LEU A 231 -37.38 -12.87 -27.35
CA LEU A 231 -36.75 -11.67 -27.87
C LEU A 231 -37.21 -11.39 -29.31
N LYS A 232 -37.18 -10.12 -29.72
CA LYS A 232 -37.58 -9.72 -31.08
C LYS A 232 -36.73 -10.45 -32.12
N ALA A 233 -37.37 -11.01 -33.14
CA ALA A 233 -36.71 -11.73 -34.23
C ALA A 233 -35.59 -10.93 -34.92
N GLN A 234 -35.75 -9.60 -35.03
CA GLN A 234 -34.73 -8.69 -35.56
C GLN A 234 -33.42 -8.73 -34.77
N VAL A 235 -33.49 -8.82 -33.43
CA VAL A 235 -32.31 -8.92 -32.56
C VAL A 235 -31.67 -10.29 -32.66
N LEU A 236 -32.47 -11.37 -32.73
CA LEU A 236 -31.94 -12.72 -32.96
C LEU A 236 -31.23 -12.80 -34.33
N SER A 237 -31.80 -12.20 -35.38
CA SER A 237 -31.16 -12.17 -36.70
C SER A 237 -29.86 -11.38 -36.73
N SER A 238 -29.76 -10.28 -35.97
CA SER A 238 -28.50 -9.51 -35.91
C SER A 238 -27.39 -10.24 -35.13
N LEU A 239 -27.73 -11.23 -34.32
CA LEU A 239 -26.77 -12.03 -33.55
C LEU A 239 -26.30 -13.30 -34.28
N LYS A 240 -27.06 -13.80 -35.26
CA LYS A 240 -26.70 -14.99 -36.06
C LYS A 240 -25.33 -14.92 -36.76
N PRO A 241 -24.84 -13.77 -37.24
CA PRO A 241 -23.50 -13.68 -37.85
C PRO A 241 -22.33 -13.92 -36.87
N PHE A 242 -22.60 -13.94 -35.56
CA PHE A 242 -21.57 -14.13 -34.52
C PHE A 242 -21.52 -15.56 -33.96
N LEU A 243 -22.33 -16.48 -34.52
CA LEU A 243 -22.23 -17.93 -34.27
C LEU A 243 -21.07 -18.54 -35.06
#